data_AF-A0A8T5P2K1-F1
#
_entry.id   AF-A0A8T5P2K1-F1
#
_cell.length_a   1.000
_cell.length_b   1.000
_cell.length_c   1.000
_cell.angle_alpha   90.00
_cell.angle_beta   90.00
_cell.angle_gamma   90.00
#
_symmetry.space_group_name_H-M   'P 1'
#
loop_
_entity.id
_entity.type
_entity.pdbx_description
1 polymer ?
#
loop_
_entity_poly.entity_id
_entity_poly.type
_entity_poly.pdbx_seq_one_letter_code
_entity_poly.pdbx_strand_id
1 'polypeptide(L)'
;MKFKIKRSNGEKVWFDTFEIKPKPHMSVLEALFQIQDELDSSLSFRYSCRGAVCGSCAMLINKKQRLACRTQVSEIIGERVLTISPYGPIAKPEIKMGDDILIEPLPNLPLIKDLIVDMGPFFKHYEAVEPGFVDGDQAVKETIMSQDDL
;
A
#
# COMPACT_ATOMS: atom_id res chain seq x y z
N MET A 1 17.80 7.12 11.02
CA MET A 1 16.45 6.64 11.41
C MET A 1 16.31 5.19 11.01
N LYS A 2 15.45 4.41 11.67
CA LYS A 2 15.34 2.96 11.45
C LYS A 2 14.08 2.61 10.68
N PHE A 3 14.24 1.82 9.62
CA PHE A 3 13.16 1.21 8.87
C PHE A 3 13.12 -0.26 9.19
N LYS A 4 12.04 -0.71 9.84
CA LYS A 4 11.78 -2.12 10.10
C LYS A 4 10.89 -2.66 8.99
N ILE A 5 11.44 -3.54 8.16
CA ILE A 5 10.74 -4.06 6.97
C ILE A 5 10.47 -5.55 7.16
N LYS A 6 9.23 -5.96 6.91
CA LYS A 6 8.87 -7.38 6.85
C LYS A 6 9.37 -7.99 5.54
N ARG A 7 10.18 -9.03 5.65
CA ARG A 7 10.84 -9.72 4.55
C ARG A 7 10.30 -11.13 4.41
N SER A 8 10.34 -11.65 3.19
CA SER A 8 9.95 -13.02 2.93
C SER A 8 10.55 -13.54 1.63
N ASN A 9 10.95 -14.80 1.64
CA ASN A 9 11.37 -15.56 0.47
C ASN A 9 10.29 -16.54 -0.03
N GLY A 10 9.04 -16.40 0.42
CA GLY A 10 7.93 -17.31 0.12
C GLY A 10 7.77 -18.48 1.10
N GLU A 11 8.84 -18.88 1.79
CA GLU A 11 8.81 -19.97 2.78
C GLU A 11 8.88 -19.45 4.22
N LYS A 12 9.75 -18.48 4.45
CA LYS A 12 10.02 -17.88 5.76
C LYS A 12 9.68 -16.40 5.73
N VAL A 13 9.36 -15.90 6.90
CA VAL A 13 9.04 -14.49 7.14
C VAL A 13 9.87 -14.00 8.31
N TRP A 14 10.53 -12.87 8.15
CA TRP A 14 11.34 -12.24 9.18
C TRP A 14 11.24 -10.71 9.10
N PHE A 15 11.91 -10.02 10.01
CA PHE A 15 12.01 -8.57 10.01
C PHE A 15 13.47 -8.15 9.94
N ASP A 16 13.79 -7.33 8.94
CA ASP A 16 15.08 -6.64 8.85
C ASP A 16 14.94 -5.21 9.33
N THR A 17 16.01 -4.66 9.87
CA THR A 17 16.08 -3.25 10.29
C THR A 17 17.20 -2.56 9.54
N PHE A 18 16.85 -1.50 8.81
CA PHE A 18 17.77 -0.71 8.01
C PHE A 18 17.91 0.68 8.61
N GLU A 19 19.14 1.15 8.74
CA GLU A 19 19.40 2.53 9.16
C GLU A 19 19.66 3.41 7.94
N ILE A 20 18.81 4.42 7.74
CA ILE A 20 18.96 5.38 6.66
C ILE A 20 19.07 6.81 7.18
N LYS A 21 19.69 7.67 6.36
CA LYS A 21 19.78 9.11 6.62
C LYS A 21 18.59 9.82 5.97
N PRO A 22 17.67 10.46 6.73
CA PRO A 22 16.53 11.15 6.14
C PRO A 22 16.98 12.35 5.33
N LYS A 23 16.35 12.56 4.18
CA LYS A 23 16.46 13.78 3.36
C LYS A 23 15.20 14.64 3.53
N PRO A 24 15.27 15.97 3.33
CA PRO A 24 14.07 16.80 3.29
C PRO A 24 13.10 16.32 2.20
N HIS A 25 11.79 16.29 2.51
CA HIS A 25 10.72 15.85 1.59
C HIS A 25 10.84 14.43 1.05
N MET A 26 11.56 13.57 1.79
CA MET A 26 11.77 12.19 1.42
C MET A 26 10.48 11.37 1.59
N SER A 27 10.03 10.74 0.51
CA SER A 27 8.92 9.79 0.59
C SER A 27 9.38 8.42 1.10
N VAL A 28 8.45 7.61 1.58
CA VAL A 28 8.74 6.23 1.98
C VAL A 28 9.23 5.41 0.78
N LEU A 29 8.73 5.68 -0.43
CA LEU A 29 9.23 5.01 -1.63
C LEU A 29 10.70 5.33 -1.92
N GLU A 30 11.13 6.59 -1.73
CA GLU A 30 12.54 6.96 -1.88
C GLU A 30 13.42 6.30 -0.81
N ALA A 31 12.90 6.12 0.41
CA ALA A 31 13.58 5.36 1.45
C ALA A 31 13.79 3.90 1.06
N LEU A 32 12.78 3.26 0.45
CA LEU A 32 12.89 1.90 -0.07
C LEU A 32 13.91 1.78 -1.21
N PHE A 33 13.96 2.76 -2.12
CA PHE A 33 15.01 2.81 -3.14
C PHE A 33 16.40 2.95 -2.53
N GLN A 34 16.57 3.88 -1.58
CA GLN A 34 17.86 4.04 -0.92
C GLN A 34 18.32 2.74 -0.25
N ILE A 35 17.42 2.03 0.43
CA ILE A 35 17.73 0.72 1.02
C ILE A 35 18.11 -0.28 -0.06
N GLN A 36 17.35 -0.37 -1.16
CA GLN A 36 17.62 -1.29 -2.25
C GLN A 36 18.97 -1.02 -2.95
N ASP A 37 19.31 0.26 -3.15
CA ASP A 37 20.50 0.67 -3.90
C ASP A 37 21.77 0.62 -3.03
N GLU A 38 21.68 0.99 -1.76
CA GLU A 38 22.86 1.20 -0.90
C GLU A 38 23.07 0.10 0.15
N LEU A 39 22.02 -0.61 0.59
CA LEU A 39 22.08 -1.51 1.74
C LEU A 39 21.77 -2.97 1.40
N ASP A 40 20.69 -3.24 0.67
CA ASP A 40 20.27 -4.59 0.30
C ASP A 40 19.44 -4.62 -1.00
N SER A 41 20.10 -5.00 -2.10
CA SER A 41 19.50 -5.13 -3.43
C SER A 41 18.52 -6.30 -3.57
N SER A 42 18.45 -7.21 -2.58
CA SER A 42 17.49 -8.31 -2.61
C SER A 42 16.06 -7.89 -2.23
N LEU A 43 15.90 -6.71 -1.61
CA LEU A 43 14.62 -6.14 -1.19
C LEU A 43 13.71 -5.93 -2.41
N SER A 44 12.50 -6.48 -2.34
CA SER A 44 11.55 -6.46 -3.46
C SER A 44 10.23 -5.77 -3.09
N PHE A 45 9.80 -4.81 -3.92
CA PHE A 45 8.53 -4.09 -3.79
C PHE A 45 8.02 -3.63 -5.17
N ARG A 46 6.71 -3.36 -5.29
CA ARG A 46 6.09 -2.86 -6.53
C ARG A 46 6.01 -1.33 -6.53
N TYR A 47 6.29 -0.74 -7.69
CA TYR A 47 6.10 0.69 -7.96
C TYR A 47 5.94 0.92 -9.46
N SER A 48 5.39 2.08 -9.84
CA SER A 48 5.30 2.52 -11.24
C SER A 48 5.27 4.04 -11.35
N CYS A 49 4.09 4.68 -11.21
CA CYS A 49 3.91 6.10 -11.55
C CYS A 49 4.63 7.12 -10.64
N ARG A 50 4.99 6.74 -9.41
CA ARG A 50 5.56 7.62 -8.36
C ARG A 50 4.72 8.88 -8.01
N GLY A 51 3.50 9.02 -8.52
CA GLY A 51 2.63 10.18 -8.32
C GLY A 51 1.26 9.86 -7.72
N ALA A 52 1.13 8.74 -7.01
CA ALA A 52 -0.11 8.30 -6.36
C ALA A 52 -1.32 8.04 -7.29
N VAL A 53 -1.08 7.73 -8.57
CA VAL A 53 -2.13 7.47 -9.55
C VAL A 53 -2.38 5.96 -9.74
N CYS A 54 -1.32 5.17 -9.92
CA CYS A 54 -1.45 3.75 -10.28
C CYS A 54 -1.77 2.79 -9.13
N GLY A 55 -1.61 3.22 -7.86
CA GLY A 55 -1.79 2.34 -6.70
C GLY A 55 -0.75 1.23 -6.48
N SER A 56 0.25 1.05 -7.36
CA SER A 56 1.16 -0.12 -7.30
C SER A 56 2.03 -0.21 -6.05
N CYS A 57 2.35 0.92 -5.40
CA CYS A 57 3.16 0.96 -4.17
C CYS A 57 2.31 0.98 -2.89
N ALA A 58 1.13 0.37 -2.93
CA ALA A 58 0.27 0.23 -1.76
C ALA A 58 0.87 -0.80 -0.80
N MET A 59 1.02 -0.43 0.47
CA MET A 59 1.57 -1.26 1.53
C MET A 59 1.11 -0.76 2.90
N LEU A 60 1.40 -1.53 3.96
CA LEU A 60 1.20 -1.08 5.32
C LEU A 60 2.44 -0.29 5.76
N ILE A 61 2.22 0.97 6.11
CA ILE A 61 3.24 1.85 6.69
C ILE A 61 2.72 2.25 8.07
N ASN A 62 3.47 1.90 9.11
CA ASN A 62 3.04 2.10 10.50
C ASN A 62 1.64 1.51 10.75
N LYS A 63 1.39 0.31 10.20
CA LYS A 63 0.12 -0.44 10.31
C LYS A 63 -1.11 0.25 9.69
N LYS A 64 -0.91 1.32 8.93
CA LYS A 64 -1.96 1.99 8.14
C LYS A 64 -1.74 1.71 6.66
N GLN A 65 -2.83 1.46 5.93
CA GLN A 65 -2.78 1.30 4.48
C GLN A 65 -2.42 2.65 3.84
N ARG A 66 -1.28 2.71 3.16
CA ARG A 66 -0.77 3.94 2.56
C ARG A 66 -0.10 3.64 1.21
N LEU A 67 0.06 4.70 0.41
CA LEU A 67 0.88 4.66 -0.80
C LEU A 67 2.28 5.15 -0.46
N ALA A 68 3.30 4.31 -0.66
CA ALA A 68 4.68 4.67 -0.32
C ALA A 68 5.18 5.92 -1.06
N CYS A 69 4.76 6.14 -2.31
CA CYS A 69 5.16 7.31 -3.10
C CYS A 69 4.55 8.63 -2.62
N ARG A 70 3.41 8.60 -1.92
CA ARG A 70 2.74 9.78 -1.39
C ARG A 70 3.13 10.07 0.06
N THR A 71 3.46 9.01 0.80
CA THR A 71 3.68 9.11 2.24
C THR A 71 5.04 9.72 2.52
N GLN A 72 5.03 10.89 3.16
CA GLN A 72 6.25 11.58 3.55
C GLN A 72 6.79 11.01 4.85
N VAL A 73 8.10 10.79 4.88
CA VAL A 73 8.78 10.27 6.07
C VAL A 73 8.61 11.21 7.27
N SER A 74 8.69 12.52 7.04
CA SER A 74 8.51 13.55 8.08
C SER A 74 7.12 13.53 8.73
N GLU A 75 6.09 13.06 8.03
CA GLU A 75 4.71 13.02 8.54
C GLU A 75 4.44 11.84 9.48
N ILE A 76 5.27 10.80 9.39
CA ILE A 76 5.03 9.52 10.07
C ILE A 76 6.08 9.20 11.14
N ILE A 77 7.14 10.01 11.27
CA ILE A 77 8.07 9.93 12.40
C ILE A 77 7.33 10.28 13.69
N GLY A 78 7.49 9.43 14.71
CA GLY A 78 6.79 9.60 15.99
C GLY A 78 5.29 9.34 15.94
N GLU A 79 4.78 8.77 14.84
CA GLU A 79 3.38 8.39 14.74
C GLU A 79 3.06 7.26 15.73
N ARG A 80 1.88 7.32 16.36
CA ARG A 80 1.37 6.24 17.21
C ARG A 80 1.05 5.02 16.35
N VAL A 81 1.90 3.99 16.44
CA VAL A 81 1.68 2.72 15.74
C VAL A 81 0.90 1.77 16.65
N LEU A 82 -0.18 1.19 16.12
CA LEU A 82 -0.90 0.11 16.79
C LEU A 82 -0.12 -1.19 16.58
N THR A 83 0.56 -1.69 17.60
CA THR A 83 1.23 -3.00 17.47
C THR A 83 0.16 -4.09 17.40
N ILE A 84 -0.09 -4.59 16.19
CA ILE A 84 -0.95 -5.76 15.98
C ILE A 84 -0.16 -6.98 16.47
N SER A 85 -0.59 -7.53 17.60
CA SER A 85 -0.19 -8.88 18.00
C SER A 85 -0.40 -9.85 16.84
N PRO A 86 0.45 -10.87 16.68
CA PRO A 86 0.24 -11.91 15.68
C PRO A 86 -1.11 -12.64 15.78
N TYR A 87 -1.89 -12.43 16.85
CA TYR A 87 -3.21 -13.03 17.07
C TYR A 87 -4.34 -11.98 17.26
N GLY A 88 -4.94 -11.52 16.16
CA GLY A 88 -6.32 -11.00 16.11
C GLY A 88 -6.75 -9.96 17.18
N PRO A 89 -8.08 -9.76 17.37
CA PRO A 89 -8.65 -8.72 18.24
C PRO A 89 -8.40 -8.86 19.75
N ILE A 90 -7.58 -9.83 20.17
CA ILE A 90 -7.51 -10.28 21.58
C ILE A 90 -6.31 -9.67 22.32
N ALA A 91 -5.28 -9.21 21.60
CA ALA A 91 -4.16 -8.57 22.26
C ALA A 91 -4.40 -7.07 22.47
N LYS A 92 -4.11 -6.62 23.69
CA LYS A 92 -4.07 -5.20 24.02
C LYS A 92 -3.21 -4.46 22.99
N PRO A 93 -3.71 -3.40 22.34
CA PRO A 93 -2.91 -2.63 21.41
C PRO A 93 -1.78 -1.96 22.20
N GLU A 94 -0.57 -2.49 22.13
CA GLU A 94 0.59 -1.79 22.63
C GLU A 94 0.91 -0.66 21.64
N ILE A 95 0.64 0.57 22.06
CA ILE A 95 0.99 1.77 21.30
C ILE A 95 2.45 2.06 21.59
N LYS A 96 3.36 1.64 20.71
CA LYS A 96 4.76 2.06 20.80
C LYS A 96 4.92 3.33 19.99
N MET A 97 5.26 4.42 20.68
CA MET A 97 5.75 5.64 20.04
C MET A 97 7.24 5.45 19.79
N GLY A 98 7.67 5.51 18.53
CA GLY A 98 9.09 5.41 18.19
C GLY A 98 9.37 6.12 16.88
N ASP A 99 10.63 6.48 16.70
CA ASP A 99 11.14 7.07 15.44
C ASP A 99 11.33 6.01 14.34
N ASP A 100 11.05 4.74 14.67
CA ASP A 100 11.17 3.61 13.78
C ASP A 100 9.93 3.52 12.87
N ILE A 101 10.15 3.38 11.57
CA ILE A 101 9.08 3.20 10.59
C ILE A 101 8.92 1.71 10.31
N LEU A 102 7.71 1.20 10.50
CA LEU A 102 7.36 -0.19 10.20
C LEU A 102 6.74 -0.29 8.80
N ILE A 103 7.29 -1.15 7.95
CA ILE A 103 6.77 -1.43 6.62
C ILE A 103 6.43 -2.90 6.47
N GLU A 104 5.21 -3.17 6.02
CA GLU A 104 4.67 -4.51 5.82
C GLU A 104 3.90 -4.59 4.48
N PRO A 105 3.81 -5.78 3.87
CA PRO A 105 2.95 -6.01 2.72
C PRO A 105 1.48 -5.75 3.05
N LEU A 106 0.63 -5.63 2.01
CA LEU A 106 -0.81 -5.52 2.20
C LEU A 106 -1.35 -6.73 2.98
N PRO A 107 -2.27 -6.52 3.94
CA PRO A 107 -2.83 -7.60 4.74
C PRO A 107 -3.83 -8.41 3.91
N ASN A 108 -4.10 -9.65 4.35
CA ASN A 108 -5.11 -10.55 3.78
C ASN A 108 -4.91 -10.95 2.31
N LEU A 109 -3.73 -10.69 1.73
CA LEU A 109 -3.35 -11.16 0.40
C LEU A 109 -2.18 -12.15 0.50
N PRO A 110 -2.11 -13.17 -0.38
CA PRO A 110 -0.99 -14.11 -0.39
C PRO A 110 0.33 -13.39 -0.61
N LEU A 111 1.32 -13.66 0.23
CA LEU A 111 2.64 -13.05 0.14
C LEU A 111 3.49 -13.77 -0.91
N ILE A 112 4.05 -13.05 -1.88
CA ILE A 112 4.95 -13.62 -2.89
C ILE A 112 6.40 -13.47 -2.43
N LYS A 113 6.84 -12.24 -2.18
CA LYS A 113 8.20 -11.93 -1.73
C LYS A 113 8.23 -10.55 -1.08
N ASP A 114 8.84 -10.43 0.10
CA ASP A 114 9.03 -9.17 0.82
C ASP A 114 7.76 -8.31 0.96
N LEU A 115 7.62 -7.25 0.15
CA LEU A 115 6.46 -6.34 0.15
C LEU A 115 5.51 -6.59 -1.02
N ILE A 116 5.75 -7.63 -1.82
CA ILE A 116 4.97 -8.00 -3.00
C ILE A 116 3.95 -9.08 -2.64
N VAL A 117 2.68 -8.77 -2.87
CA VAL A 117 1.55 -9.68 -2.69
C VAL A 117 0.93 -10.11 -4.01
N ASP A 118 0.22 -11.24 -3.99
CA ASP A 118 -0.62 -11.67 -5.08
C ASP A 118 -1.93 -10.86 -5.10
N MET A 119 -2.16 -10.16 -6.20
CA MET A 119 -3.38 -9.37 -6.43
C MET A 119 -4.45 -10.16 -7.19
N GLY A 120 -4.16 -11.39 -7.59
CA GLY A 120 -5.11 -12.26 -8.30
C GLY A 120 -6.47 -12.39 -7.60
N PRO A 121 -6.54 -12.64 -6.28
CA PRO A 121 -7.81 -12.69 -5.56
C PRO A 121 -8.59 -11.38 -5.62
N PHE A 122 -7.91 -10.24 -5.54
CA PHE A 122 -8.54 -8.92 -5.63
C PHE A 122 -9.18 -8.70 -7.01
N PHE A 123 -8.44 -8.98 -8.09
CA PHE A 123 -8.95 -8.79 -9.44
C PHE A 123 -10.07 -9.76 -9.80
N LYS A 124 -10.06 -10.98 -9.26
CA LYS A 124 -11.20 -11.91 -9.41
C LYS A 124 -12.49 -11.35 -8.83
N HIS A 125 -12.43 -10.70 -7.65
CA HIS A 125 -13.60 -10.05 -7.07
C HIS A 125 -14.03 -8.81 -7.85
N TYR A 126 -13.07 -8.07 -8.40
CA TYR A 126 -13.36 -6.92 -9.28
C TYR A 126 -14.04 -7.36 -10.58
N GLU A 127 -13.57 -8.42 -11.22
CA GLU A 127 -14.18 -8.95 -12.46
C GLU A 127 -15.57 -9.52 -12.22
N ALA A 128 -15.81 -10.12 -11.04
CA ALA A 128 -17.10 -10.72 -10.69
C ALA A 128 -18.26 -9.74 -10.57
N VAL A 129 -18.00 -8.43 -10.46
CA VAL A 129 -19.05 -7.39 -10.45
C VAL A 129 -19.34 -6.82 -11.83
N GLU A 130 -18.73 -7.37 -12.89
CA GLU A 130 -18.87 -6.90 -14.27
C GLU A 130 -18.75 -5.36 -14.38
N PRO A 131 -17.59 -4.78 -14.01
CA PRO A 131 -17.43 -3.33 -13.80
C PRO A 131 -17.38 -2.51 -15.11
N GLY A 132 -18.02 -3.00 -16.16
CA GLY A 132 -18.15 -2.35 -17.45
C GLY A 132 -19.57 -1.86 -17.68
N PHE A 133 -19.71 -0.98 -18.68
CA PHE A 133 -21.03 -0.68 -19.22
C PHE A 133 -21.56 -1.91 -19.95
N VAL A 134 -22.73 -2.39 -19.54
CA VAL A 134 -23.51 -3.39 -20.27
C VAL A 134 -24.62 -2.65 -21.01
N ASP A 135 -24.63 -2.77 -22.34
CA ASP A 135 -25.67 -2.16 -23.15
C ASP A 135 -27.04 -2.79 -22.84
N GLY A 136 -28.09 -1.98 -22.82
CA GLY A 136 -29.46 -2.40 -22.59
C GLY A 136 -30.29 -2.39 -23.89
N ASP A 137 -31.60 -2.63 -23.78
CA ASP A 137 -32.50 -2.30 -24.89
C ASP A 137 -32.38 -0.81 -25.23
N GLN A 138 -32.49 -0.47 -26.53
CA GLN A 138 -32.31 0.89 -27.06
C GLN A 138 -32.94 1.93 -26.13
N ALA A 139 -32.11 2.85 -25.61
CA ALA A 139 -32.60 3.99 -24.86
C ALA A 139 -33.72 4.68 -25.65
N VAL A 140 -34.85 4.95 -24.99
CA VAL A 140 -35.95 5.70 -25.60
C VAL A 140 -35.33 6.99 -26.12
N LYS A 141 -35.42 7.18 -27.44
CA LYS A 141 -34.82 8.32 -28.16
C LYS A 141 -35.05 9.58 -27.35
N GLU A 142 -33.98 10.33 -27.06
CA GLU A 142 -34.07 11.54 -26.24
C GLU A 142 -35.25 12.40 -26.69
N THR A 143 -36.20 12.67 -25.79
CA THR A 143 -37.32 13.56 -26.11
C THR A 143 -36.77 14.96 -26.17
N ILE A 144 -36.69 15.53 -27.38
CA ILE A 144 -36.36 16.94 -27.57
C ILE A 144 -37.50 17.74 -26.94
N MET A 145 -37.20 18.50 -25.89
CA MET A 145 -38.18 19.42 -25.28
C MET A 145 -38.54 20.47 -26.33
N SER A 146 -39.80 20.48 -26.77
CA SER A 146 -40.24 21.42 -27.79
C SER A 146 -40.37 22.83 -27.19
N GLN A 147 -40.29 23.88 -28.02
CA GLN A 147 -40.54 25.25 -27.55
C GLN A 147 -41.99 25.45 -27.07
N ASP A 148 -42.91 24.58 -27.48
CA ASP A 148 -44.31 24.61 -27.04
C ASP A 148 -44.51 24.00 -25.64
N ASP A 149 -43.50 23.28 -25.12
CA ASP A 149 -43.49 22.66 -23.78
C ASP A 149 -42.76 23.53 -22.72
N LEU A 150 -42.35 24.77 -23.06
CA LEU A 150 -41.77 25.78 -22.17
C LEU A 150 -42.83 26.73 -21.61
#